data_AF-A0A9N9CUN9-F1
#
_entry.id   AF-A0A9N9CUN9-F1
#
_cell.length_a   1.000
_cell.length_b   1.000
_cell.length_c   1.000
_cell.angle_alpha   90.00
_cell.angle_beta   90.00
_cell.angle_gamma   90.00
#
_symmetry.space_group_name_H-M   'P 1'
#
loop_
_entity.id
_entity.type
_entity.pdbx_description
1 polymer ?
#
loop_
_entity_poly.entity_id
_entity_poly.type
_entity_poly.pdbx_seq_one_letter_code
_entity_poly.pdbx_strand_id
1 'polypeptide(L)'
;SAEQVETNQINTSNTPTRTSRCSSSPPSSHKQNMLQGFIKELFTPINGELVETNDNNDAEEGSIPLTRLFRKACRAEKQMINVNHEEISCWYHYGKGYMDRVEDIMNFQGCGENIARKDVYNEIMNHLPGFNRNNVRNKTQGALKIYNLFKKIGINRIKWIRSYNASFISKLTTTQIQTIEDYYVHI
;
A
#
# COMPACT_ATOMS: atom_id res chain seq x y z
N SER A 1 -71.31 -41.04 19.88
CA SER A 1 -70.21 -40.85 18.93
C SER A 1 -68.98 -40.35 19.64
N ALA A 2 -67.87 -41.03 19.37
CA ALA A 2 -66.46 -40.65 19.51
C ALA A 2 -65.90 -40.38 20.93
N GLU A 3 -65.07 -41.34 21.31
CA GLU A 3 -63.99 -41.34 22.29
C GLU A 3 -62.75 -40.58 21.75
N GLN A 4 -61.73 -40.40 22.60
CA GLN A 4 -60.31 -40.08 22.33
C GLN A 4 -59.86 -38.61 22.52
N VAL A 5 -58.98 -38.25 23.48
CA VAL A 5 -57.61 -38.70 23.86
C VAL A 5 -56.55 -37.75 23.26
N GLU A 6 -55.92 -37.00 24.19
CA GLU A 6 -54.48 -36.69 24.29
C GLU A 6 -53.77 -35.89 23.19
N THR A 7 -53.16 -34.74 23.55
CA THR A 7 -51.68 -34.58 23.68
C THR A 7 -51.28 -33.11 23.87
N ASN A 8 -50.86 -32.77 25.09
CA ASN A 8 -49.48 -32.38 25.43
C ASN A 8 -48.58 -31.78 24.32
N GLN A 9 -48.19 -30.49 24.43
CA GLN A 9 -46.81 -30.03 24.74
C GLN A 9 -46.44 -28.61 24.21
N ILE A 10 -45.99 -27.79 25.17
CA ILE A 10 -44.72 -27.05 25.22
C ILE A 10 -44.48 -25.84 24.28
N ASN A 11 -44.44 -24.68 24.95
CA ASN A 11 -43.68 -23.45 24.69
C ASN A 11 -42.41 -23.61 23.83
N THR A 12 -42.17 -22.64 22.93
CA THR A 12 -40.87 -21.96 22.92
C THR A 12 -41.02 -20.52 22.44
N SER A 13 -40.46 -19.62 23.25
CA SER A 13 -40.42 -18.18 23.09
C SER A 13 -39.56 -17.77 21.89
N ASN A 14 -40.12 -16.90 21.04
CA ASN A 14 -39.41 -16.25 19.96
C ASN A 14 -38.35 -15.27 20.52
N THR A 15 -37.07 -15.52 20.21
CA THR A 15 -36.02 -14.49 20.28
C THR A 15 -35.34 -14.43 18.92
N PRO A 16 -35.32 -13.29 18.21
CA PRO A 16 -34.57 -13.19 16.97
C PRO A 16 -33.10 -12.88 17.30
N THR A 17 -32.26 -13.90 17.18
CA THR A 17 -30.80 -13.77 17.21
C THR A 17 -30.34 -12.97 15.99
N ARG A 18 -29.88 -11.73 16.21
CA ARG A 18 -29.17 -10.92 15.19
C ARG A 18 -27.83 -11.60 14.89
N THR A 19 -27.81 -12.42 13.85
CA THR A 19 -26.56 -12.80 13.18
C THR A 19 -26.02 -11.57 12.45
N SER A 20 -24.91 -11.03 12.95
CA SER A 20 -24.10 -10.05 12.22
C SER A 20 -23.53 -10.74 10.98
N ARG A 21 -24.21 -10.58 9.83
CA ARG A 21 -23.66 -10.97 8.54
C ARG A 21 -22.40 -10.14 8.28
N CYS A 22 -21.25 -10.79 8.40
CA CYS A 22 -20.03 -10.30 7.75
C CYS A 22 -20.36 -10.16 6.26
N SER A 23 -20.48 -8.91 5.83
CA SER A 23 -20.77 -8.58 4.44
C SER A 23 -19.46 -8.63 3.68
N SER A 24 -19.02 -9.83 3.29
CA SER A 24 -17.91 -9.97 2.36
C SER A 24 -18.39 -9.51 0.99
N SER A 25 -18.05 -8.28 0.61
CA SER A 25 -18.29 -7.79 -0.74
C SER A 25 -17.55 -8.69 -1.76
N PRO A 26 -18.09 -8.91 -2.96
CA PRO A 26 -17.45 -9.77 -3.96
C PRO A 26 -16.01 -9.32 -4.24
N PRO A 27 -15.05 -10.23 -4.52
CA PRO A 27 -13.62 -9.93 -4.63
C PRO A 27 -13.26 -8.78 -5.60
N SER A 28 -14.12 -8.52 -6.59
CA SER A 28 -13.97 -7.40 -7.54
C SER A 28 -14.21 -6.03 -6.89
N SER A 29 -15.23 -5.92 -6.03
CA SER A 29 -15.59 -4.66 -5.35
C SER A 29 -14.55 -4.23 -4.32
N HIS A 30 -13.95 -5.17 -3.58
CA HIS A 30 -12.92 -4.85 -2.60
C HIS A 30 -11.66 -4.26 -3.26
N LYS A 31 -11.21 -4.83 -4.39
CA LYS A 31 -10.05 -4.29 -5.13
C LYS A 31 -10.32 -2.90 -5.71
N GLN A 32 -11.53 -2.65 -6.21
CA GLN A 32 -11.94 -1.33 -6.70
C GLN A 32 -11.95 -0.30 -5.56
N ASN A 33 -12.49 -0.67 -4.39
CA ASN A 33 -12.48 0.19 -3.20
C ASN A 33 -11.06 0.56 -2.76
N MET A 34 -10.13 -0.39 -2.80
CA MET A 34 -8.73 -0.14 -2.46
C MET A 34 -8.06 0.83 -3.44
N LEU A 35 -8.34 0.73 -4.75
CA LEU A 35 -7.83 1.66 -5.75
C LEU A 35 -8.38 3.08 -5.55
N GLN A 36 -9.68 3.21 -5.30
CA GLN A 36 -10.31 4.50 -5.05
C GLN A 36 -9.76 5.18 -3.78
N GLY A 37 -9.53 4.41 -2.71
CA GLY A 37 -8.87 4.94 -1.52
C GLY A 37 -7.44 5.41 -1.79
N PHE A 38 -6.69 4.70 -2.64
CA PHE A 38 -5.35 5.10 -3.03
C PHE A 38 -5.35 6.39 -3.86
N ILE A 39 -6.24 6.50 -4.86
CA ILE A 39 -6.43 7.73 -5.64
C ILE A 39 -6.77 8.90 -4.72
N LYS A 40 -7.67 8.69 -3.75
CA LYS A 40 -8.03 9.72 -2.78
C LYS A 40 -6.82 10.21 -1.99
N GLU A 41 -5.98 9.33 -1.46
CA GLU A 41 -4.76 9.71 -0.73
C GLU A 41 -3.76 10.43 -1.65
N LEU A 42 -3.57 9.96 -2.90
CA LEU A 42 -2.65 10.59 -3.85
C LEU A 42 -3.01 12.03 -4.21
N PHE A 43 -4.28 12.41 -4.12
CA PHE A 43 -4.75 13.74 -4.56
C PHE A 43 -5.36 14.60 -3.44
N THR A 44 -5.36 14.12 -2.20
CA THR A 44 -5.77 14.89 -1.03
C THR A 44 -4.54 15.16 -0.17
N PRO A 45 -4.00 16.40 -0.15
CA PRO A 45 -2.89 16.75 0.71
C PRO A 45 -3.20 16.43 2.17
N ILE A 46 -2.17 16.02 2.91
CA ILE A 46 -2.25 15.93 4.36
C ILE A 46 -2.31 17.36 4.90
N ASN A 47 -3.52 17.84 5.22
CA ASN A 47 -3.68 19.03 6.06
C ASN A 47 -3.06 18.67 7.42
N GLY A 48 -2.06 19.44 7.84
CA GLY A 48 -1.07 19.10 8.87
C GLY A 48 -1.59 18.95 10.30
N GLU A 49 -2.55 18.06 10.52
CA GLU A 49 -3.04 17.67 11.85
C GLU A 49 -2.33 16.38 12.31
N LEU A 50 -1.00 16.41 12.28
CA LEU A 50 -0.19 15.43 13.01
C LEU A 50 0.88 16.19 13.77
N VAL A 51 0.38 16.93 14.77
CA VAL A 51 1.12 17.78 15.71
C VAL A 51 2.48 17.16 16.03
N GLU A 52 3.55 17.86 15.66
CA GLU A 52 4.90 17.57 16.13
C GLU A 52 4.99 17.90 17.61
N THR A 53 4.73 16.91 18.46
CA THR A 53 5.25 16.95 19.83
C THR A 53 6.61 16.27 19.81
N ASN A 54 7.66 17.09 19.74
CA ASN A 54 9.04 16.69 20.01
C ASN A 54 9.18 16.37 21.51
N ASP A 55 8.43 15.40 22.02
CA ASP A 55 8.56 14.94 23.40
C ASP A 55 9.52 13.76 23.43
N ASN A 56 10.82 14.07 23.31
CA ASN A 56 11.92 13.17 23.66
C ASN A 56 12.03 12.91 25.18
N ASN A 57 11.01 13.29 25.95
CA ASN A 57 10.96 13.06 27.39
C ASN A 57 10.13 11.80 27.64
N ASP A 58 10.80 10.65 27.63
CA ASP A 58 10.26 9.38 28.14
C ASP A 58 10.10 9.37 29.68
N ALA A 59 10.20 10.52 30.32
CA ALA A 59 10.03 10.71 31.76
C ALA A 59 9.05 11.86 32.05
N GLU A 60 7.78 11.70 31.66
CA GLU A 60 6.69 12.47 32.28
C GLU A 60 6.10 11.62 33.42
N GLU A 61 6.85 11.58 34.51
CA GLU A 61 6.49 10.94 35.77
C GLU A 61 5.25 11.65 36.35
N GLY A 62 4.07 11.12 36.00
CA GLY A 62 2.76 11.69 36.42
C GLY A 62 1.60 11.50 35.44
N SER A 63 1.85 11.04 34.19
CA SER A 63 0.77 10.83 33.21
C SER A 63 -0.08 9.58 33.50
N ILE A 64 -1.41 9.70 33.44
CA ILE A 64 -2.37 8.59 33.56
C ILE A 64 -1.96 7.45 32.59
N PRO A 65 -1.94 6.18 33.01
CA PRO A 65 -1.50 5.06 32.16
C PRO A 65 -2.12 5.03 30.75
N LEU A 66 -3.38 5.44 30.61
CA LEU A 66 -4.09 5.51 29.34
C LEU A 66 -3.56 6.60 28.39
N THR A 67 -3.22 7.79 28.90
CA THR A 67 -2.65 8.87 28.09
C THR A 67 -1.31 8.46 27.50
N ARG A 68 -0.47 7.76 28.28
CA ARG A 68 0.79 7.20 27.80
C ARG A 68 0.58 6.16 26.70
N LEU A 69 -0.41 5.27 26.83
CA LEU A 69 -0.74 4.28 25.80
C LEU A 69 -1.24 4.95 24.51
N PHE A 70 -2.12 5.95 24.64
CA PHE A 70 -2.63 6.71 23.50
C PHE A 70 -1.51 7.41 22.72
N ARG A 71 -0.60 8.12 23.41
CA ARG A 71 0.57 8.75 22.78
C ARG A 71 1.46 7.73 22.05
N LYS A 72 1.70 6.56 22.66
CA LYS A 72 2.44 5.46 22.00
C LYS A 72 1.74 4.98 20.73
N ALA A 73 0.42 4.83 20.75
CA ALA A 73 -0.35 4.45 19.57
C ALA A 73 -0.24 5.49 18.44
N CYS A 74 -0.39 6.78 18.73
CA CYS A 74 -0.22 7.86 17.75
C CYS A 74 1.20 7.89 17.16
N ARG A 75 2.23 7.67 17.99
CA ARG A 75 3.63 7.58 17.52
C ARG A 75 3.83 6.40 16.58
N ALA A 76 3.30 5.23 16.92
CA ALA A 76 3.37 4.04 16.08
C ALA A 76 2.65 4.25 14.73
N GLU A 77 1.48 4.92 14.72
CA GLU A 77 0.77 5.29 13.49
C GLU A 77 1.63 6.20 12.61
N LYS A 78 2.21 7.27 13.17
CA LYS A 78 3.12 8.17 12.45
C LYS A 78 4.35 7.44 11.90
N GLN A 79 4.94 6.56 12.71
CA GLN A 79 6.10 5.78 12.30
C GLN A 79 5.77 4.86 11.13
N MET A 80 4.62 4.20 11.14
CA MET A 80 4.17 3.36 10.04
C MET A 80 4.02 4.17 8.74
N ILE A 81 3.41 5.36 8.80
CA ILE A 81 3.28 6.25 7.64
C ILE A 81 4.67 6.63 7.09
N ASN A 82 5.59 7.00 7.97
CA ASN A 82 6.97 7.34 7.58
C ASN A 82 7.70 6.16 6.95
N VAL A 83 7.53 4.95 7.49
CA VAL A 83 8.10 3.72 6.90
C VAL A 83 7.52 3.45 5.51
N ASN A 84 6.21 3.67 5.31
CA ASN A 84 5.60 3.55 3.98
C ASN A 84 6.20 4.58 3.00
N HIS A 85 6.32 5.85 3.41
CA HIS A 85 6.95 6.88 2.59
C HIS A 85 8.40 6.53 2.22
N GLU A 86 9.20 6.12 3.21
CA GLU A 86 10.60 5.71 3.03
C GLU A 86 10.70 4.52 2.05
N GLU A 87 9.85 3.51 2.23
CA GLU A 87 9.83 2.33 1.36
C GLU A 87 9.50 2.71 -0.09
N ILE A 88 8.44 3.50 -0.31
CA ILE A 88 8.02 3.93 -1.65
C ILE A 88 9.11 4.79 -2.30
N SER A 89 9.70 5.73 -1.56
CA SER A 89 10.79 6.59 -2.04
C SER A 89 12.04 5.79 -2.42
N CYS A 90 12.46 4.82 -1.61
CA CYS A 90 13.58 3.93 -1.92
C CYS A 90 13.35 3.18 -3.24
N TRP A 91 12.16 2.60 -3.44
CA TRP A 91 11.84 1.91 -4.68
C TRP A 91 11.71 2.85 -5.88
N TYR A 92 11.19 4.07 -5.69
CA TYR A 92 11.17 5.09 -6.73
C TYR A 92 12.60 5.42 -7.20
N HIS A 93 13.51 5.71 -6.27
CA HIS A 93 14.90 6.07 -6.60
C HIS A 93 15.67 4.90 -7.23
N TYR A 94 15.46 3.67 -6.75
CA TYR A 94 16.00 2.48 -7.42
C TYR A 94 15.46 2.34 -8.85
N GLY A 95 14.15 2.50 -9.07
CA GLY A 95 13.55 2.42 -10.41
C GLY A 95 14.08 3.49 -11.36
N LYS A 96 14.27 4.73 -10.85
CA LYS A 96 14.92 5.82 -11.59
C LYS A 96 16.36 5.45 -11.96
N GLY A 97 17.19 5.09 -10.98
CA GLY A 97 18.59 4.73 -11.22
C GLY A 97 18.77 3.53 -12.15
N TYR A 98 17.87 2.54 -12.08
CA TYR A 98 17.85 1.43 -13.04
C TYR A 98 17.64 1.93 -14.47
N MET A 99 16.66 2.81 -14.70
CA MET A 99 16.37 3.34 -16.04
C MET A 99 17.46 4.28 -16.54
N ASP A 100 18.02 5.13 -15.68
CA ASP A 100 19.17 5.98 -15.99
C ASP A 100 20.35 5.10 -16.47
N ARG A 101 20.63 3.99 -15.77
CA ARG A 101 21.68 3.04 -16.15
C ARG A 101 21.37 2.31 -17.46
N VAL A 102 20.10 1.99 -17.74
CA VAL A 102 19.70 1.39 -19.02
C VAL A 102 19.97 2.36 -20.17
N GLU A 103 19.63 3.64 -19.99
CA GLU A 103 19.89 4.70 -20.96
C GLU A 103 21.39 4.88 -21.21
N ASP A 104 22.22 4.88 -20.16
CA ASP A 104 23.68 4.94 -20.27
C ASP A 104 24.24 3.79 -21.13
N ILE A 105 23.78 2.56 -20.90
CA ILE A 105 24.22 1.39 -21.67
C ILE A 105 23.78 1.49 -23.13
N MET A 106 22.54 1.92 -23.39
CA MET A 106 22.04 2.13 -24.75
C MET A 106 22.88 3.16 -25.49
N ASN A 107 23.20 4.28 -24.85
CA ASN A 107 24.00 5.35 -25.44
C ASN A 107 25.47 4.93 -25.66
N PHE A 108 26.05 4.18 -24.73
CA PHE A 108 27.44 3.72 -24.82
C PHE A 108 27.63 2.61 -25.85
N GLN A 109 26.73 1.63 -25.90
CA GLN A 109 26.87 0.44 -26.75
C GLN A 109 26.11 0.55 -28.08
N GLY A 110 25.20 1.51 -28.23
CA GLY A 110 24.29 1.61 -29.38
C GLY A 110 23.31 0.42 -29.47
N CYS A 111 23.01 -0.24 -28.34
CA CYS A 111 22.19 -1.44 -28.31
C CYS A 111 20.71 -1.14 -28.04
N GLY A 112 19.84 -2.11 -28.34
CA GLY A 112 18.41 -1.99 -28.05
C GLY A 112 18.09 -2.07 -26.56
N GLU A 113 16.99 -1.45 -26.14
CA GLU A 113 16.58 -1.34 -24.73
C GLU A 113 16.48 -2.70 -24.00
N ASN A 114 16.03 -3.76 -24.70
CA ASN A 114 15.96 -5.10 -24.13
C ASN A 114 17.35 -5.67 -23.79
N ILE A 115 18.36 -5.35 -24.60
CA ILE A 115 19.75 -5.76 -24.37
C ILE A 115 20.29 -4.98 -23.18
N ALA A 116 20.15 -3.64 -23.19
CA ALA A 116 20.59 -2.79 -22.09
C ALA A 116 19.96 -3.19 -20.74
N ARG A 117 18.64 -3.44 -20.70
CA ARG A 117 17.95 -3.95 -19.49
C ARG A 117 18.52 -5.26 -18.98
N LYS A 118 18.85 -6.19 -19.89
CA LYS A 118 19.45 -7.48 -19.53
C LYS A 118 20.84 -7.26 -18.93
N ASP A 119 21.61 -6.31 -19.45
CA ASP A 119 22.95 -6.01 -18.96
C ASP A 119 22.91 -5.34 -17.58
N VAL A 120 22.08 -4.31 -17.38
CA VAL A 120 21.87 -3.71 -16.04
C VAL A 120 21.40 -4.77 -15.05
N TYR A 121 20.51 -5.67 -15.47
CA TYR A 121 20.03 -6.75 -14.61
C TYR A 121 21.15 -7.71 -14.20
N ASN A 122 22.01 -8.11 -15.14
CA ASN A 122 23.15 -8.97 -14.85
C ASN A 122 24.18 -8.25 -13.97
N GLU A 123 24.42 -6.96 -14.19
CA GLU A 123 25.27 -6.10 -13.35
C GLU A 123 24.77 -6.14 -11.90
N ILE A 124 23.47 -5.93 -11.66
CA ILE A 124 22.88 -5.98 -10.32
C ILE A 124 23.04 -7.37 -9.69
N MET A 125 22.75 -8.44 -10.45
CA MET A 125 22.85 -9.81 -9.95
C MET A 125 24.28 -10.20 -9.56
N ASN A 126 25.29 -9.71 -10.30
CA ASN A 126 26.69 -9.97 -9.98
C ASN A 126 27.10 -9.37 -8.63
N HIS A 127 26.50 -8.24 -8.24
CA HIS A 127 26.73 -7.59 -6.95
C HIS A 127 25.80 -8.12 -5.83
N LEU A 128 24.82 -8.95 -6.16
CA LEU A 128 23.85 -9.52 -5.21
C LEU A 128 23.80 -11.06 -5.30
N PRO A 129 24.93 -11.77 -5.12
CA PRO A 129 25.00 -13.23 -5.32
C PRO A 129 24.11 -14.03 -4.37
N GLY A 130 23.75 -13.48 -3.20
CA GLY A 130 22.85 -14.12 -2.23
C GLY A 130 21.36 -13.96 -2.53
N PHE A 131 20.99 -13.15 -3.54
CA PHE A 131 19.58 -12.89 -3.85
C PHE A 131 19.04 -13.86 -4.90
N ASN A 132 17.80 -14.31 -4.70
CA ASN A 132 17.10 -15.09 -5.71
C ASN A 132 16.81 -14.25 -6.96
N ARG A 133 17.17 -14.76 -8.14
CA ARG A 133 17.00 -14.08 -9.44
C ARG A 133 15.54 -13.65 -9.68
N ASN A 134 14.56 -14.52 -9.45
CA ASN A 134 13.15 -14.17 -9.63
C ASN A 134 12.70 -13.07 -8.66
N ASN A 135 13.20 -13.08 -7.43
CA ASN A 135 12.90 -12.03 -6.46
C ASN A 135 13.44 -10.66 -6.91
N VAL A 136 14.71 -10.58 -7.34
CA VAL A 136 15.32 -9.34 -7.87
C VAL A 136 14.54 -8.84 -9.09
N ARG A 137 14.20 -9.74 -10.01
CA ARG A 137 13.37 -9.41 -11.18
C ARG A 137 12.03 -8.83 -10.77
N ASN A 138 11.29 -9.49 -9.89
CA ASN A 138 9.97 -9.05 -9.45
C ASN A 138 10.02 -7.70 -8.73
N LYS A 139 11.00 -7.50 -7.84
CA LYS A 139 11.22 -6.23 -7.15
C LYS A 139 11.59 -5.12 -8.13
N THR A 140 12.43 -5.41 -9.12
CA THR A 140 12.78 -4.43 -10.17
C THR A 140 11.56 -4.02 -10.99
N GLN A 141 10.72 -4.96 -11.40
CA GLN A 141 9.49 -4.63 -12.11
C GLN A 141 8.51 -3.80 -11.25
N GLY A 142 8.41 -4.13 -9.96
CA GLY A 142 7.62 -3.34 -9.01
C GLY A 142 8.15 -1.91 -8.86
N ALA A 143 9.47 -1.75 -8.76
CA ALA A 143 10.11 -0.46 -8.68
C ALA A 143 9.95 0.38 -9.95
N LEU A 144 10.03 -0.24 -11.13
CA LEU A 144 9.78 0.44 -12.41
C LEU A 144 8.34 0.98 -12.50
N LYS A 145 7.35 0.23 -12.00
CA LYS A 145 5.98 0.73 -11.90
C LYS A 145 5.85 1.93 -10.98
N ILE A 146 6.47 1.87 -9.80
CA ILE A 146 6.49 2.98 -8.83
C ILE A 146 7.16 4.20 -9.48
N TYR A 147 8.34 4.03 -10.06
CA TYR A 147 9.05 5.09 -10.77
C TYR A 147 8.21 5.74 -11.86
N ASN A 148 7.65 4.95 -12.77
CA ASN A 148 6.86 5.46 -13.90
C ASN A 148 5.63 6.24 -13.43
N LEU A 149 4.91 5.71 -12.42
CA LEU A 149 3.74 6.38 -11.85
C LEU A 149 4.11 7.75 -11.28
N PHE A 150 5.05 7.81 -10.33
CA PHE A 150 5.41 9.06 -9.65
C PHE A 150 6.25 10.01 -10.50
N LYS A 151 6.93 9.52 -11.55
CA LYS A 151 7.52 10.38 -12.58
C LYS A 151 6.45 11.21 -13.29
N LYS A 152 5.26 10.64 -13.50
CA LYS A 152 4.15 11.30 -14.20
C LYS A 152 3.30 12.19 -13.30
N ILE A 153 2.89 11.70 -12.13
CA ILE A 153 1.98 12.44 -11.22
C ILE A 153 2.70 13.34 -10.20
N GLY A 154 4.03 13.25 -10.17
CA GLY A 154 4.90 14.00 -9.24
C GLY A 154 5.31 13.19 -8.02
N ILE A 155 6.63 13.15 -7.75
CA ILE A 155 7.22 12.48 -6.58
C ILE A 155 6.68 13.03 -5.25
N ASN A 156 6.31 14.31 -5.22
CA ASN A 156 5.74 14.97 -4.04
C ASN A 156 4.41 14.38 -3.58
N ARG A 157 3.75 13.54 -4.39
CA ARG A 157 2.51 12.84 -4.01
C ARG A 157 2.77 11.67 -3.07
N ILE A 158 4.00 11.13 -3.02
CA ILE A 158 4.38 10.05 -2.09
C ILE A 158 4.09 10.47 -0.65
N LYS A 159 4.35 11.74 -0.30
CA LYS A 159 4.17 12.28 1.05
C LYS A 159 2.70 12.35 1.51
N TRP A 160 1.74 12.04 0.66
CA TRP A 160 0.31 12.04 0.99
C TRP A 160 -0.25 10.63 1.25
N ILE A 161 0.56 9.58 1.04
CA ILE A 161 0.15 8.19 1.14
C ILE A 161 0.28 7.72 2.60
N ARG A 162 -0.85 7.44 3.25
CA ARG A 162 -0.90 6.95 4.63
C ARG A 162 -1.03 5.44 4.70
N SER A 163 -1.99 4.89 3.95
CA SER A 163 -2.49 3.53 4.16
C SER A 163 -1.86 2.50 3.21
N TYR A 164 -1.13 2.96 2.20
CA TYR A 164 -0.60 2.13 1.12
C TYR A 164 0.92 2.10 1.13
N ASN A 165 1.49 0.93 0.83
CA ASN A 165 2.92 0.70 0.82
C ASN A 165 3.42 0.35 -0.59
N ALA A 166 4.72 0.15 -0.77
CA ALA A 166 5.29 -0.14 -2.08
C ALA A 166 4.80 -1.50 -2.63
N SER A 167 4.49 -2.47 -1.76
CA SER A 167 3.92 -3.75 -2.19
C SER A 167 2.55 -3.58 -2.83
N PHE A 168 1.72 -2.65 -2.36
CA PHE A 168 0.43 -2.37 -2.97
C PHE A 168 0.61 -1.78 -4.37
N ILE A 169 1.46 -0.75 -4.50
CA ILE A 169 1.67 -0.01 -5.75
C ILE A 169 2.29 -0.92 -6.83
N SER A 170 3.26 -1.75 -6.47
CA SER A 170 3.89 -2.70 -7.41
C SER A 170 2.91 -3.74 -8.00
N LYS A 171 1.81 -4.02 -7.29
CA LYS A 171 0.75 -4.94 -7.72
C LYS A 171 -0.33 -4.29 -8.58
N LEU A 172 -0.32 -2.98 -8.77
CA LEU A 172 -1.25 -2.30 -9.66
C LEU A 172 -1.12 -2.84 -11.08
N THR A 173 -2.26 -3.03 -11.75
CA THR A 173 -2.31 -3.41 -13.16
C THR A 173 -2.09 -2.18 -14.04
N THR A 174 -1.74 -2.40 -15.32
CA THR A 174 -1.61 -1.32 -16.30
C THR A 174 -2.87 -0.47 -16.39
N THR A 175 -4.06 -1.09 -16.37
CA THR A 175 -5.34 -0.36 -16.39
C THR A 175 -5.53 0.50 -15.15
N GLN A 176 -5.16 0.01 -13.96
CA GLN A 176 -5.28 0.79 -12.73
C GLN A 176 -4.31 1.97 -12.69
N ILE A 177 -3.08 1.77 -13.18
CA ILE A 177 -2.11 2.86 -13.36
C ILE A 177 -2.67 3.91 -14.30
N GLN A 178 -3.20 3.50 -15.46
CA GLN A 178 -3.81 4.43 -16.41
C GLN A 178 -4.96 5.22 -15.78
N THR A 179 -5.84 4.57 -15.01
CA THR A 179 -6.93 5.27 -14.29
C THR A 179 -6.40 6.35 -13.33
N ILE A 180 -5.30 6.08 -12.61
CA ILE A 180 -4.69 7.07 -11.70
C ILE A 180 -4.10 8.24 -12.51
N GLU A 181 -3.44 7.94 -13.62
CA GLU A 181 -2.84 8.95 -14.50
C GLU A 181 -3.88 9.82 -15.19
N ASP A 182 -5.00 9.23 -15.64
CA ASP A 182 -6.12 9.97 -16.23
C ASP A 182 -6.76 10.91 -15.20
N TYR A 183 -6.93 10.45 -13.96
CA TYR A 183 -7.40 11.30 -12.87
C TYR A 183 -6.49 12.52 -12.68
N TYR A 184 -5.17 12.34 -12.75
CA TYR A 184 -4.20 13.43 -12.62
C TYR A 184 -4.29 14.46 -13.77
N VAL A 185 -4.61 14.04 -14.99
CA VAL A 185 -4.76 14.94 -16.14
C VAL A 185 -6.00 15.82 -16.03
N HIS A 186 -7.03 15.37 -15.29
CA HIS A 186 -8.31 16.05 -15.16
C HIS A 186 -8.46 16.94 -13.92
N ILE A 187 -7.41 17.07 -13.10
CA ILE A 187 -7.36 17.97 -11.93
C ILE A 187 -6.43 19.15 -12.17
#